data_AF-A0A9E2DHW6-F1
#
_entry.id   AF-A0A9E2DHW6-F1
#
_cell.length_a   1.000
_cell.length_b   1.000
_cell.length_c   1.000
_cell.angle_alpha   90.00
_cell.angle_beta   90.00
_cell.angle_gamma   90.00
#
_symmetry.space_group_name_H-M   'P 1'
#
loop_
_entity.id
_entity.type
_entity.pdbx_description
1 polymer ?
#
loop_
_entity_poly.entity_id
_entity_poly.type
_entity_poly.pdbx_seq_one_letter_code
_entity_poly.pdbx_strand_id
1 'polypeptide(L)'
;MAVGLDAMIIPNFIMPGVNVPIEIGTFGEKDHPSGWDSVANLATSPDGKLIIIVDHKLSDIWFTGKDHNQDGLADAAWLFGSLTDPGAEGTGIYFSKDPKKMFVNIQHSVKPDGDAPWAATKH
;
A
#
# COMPACT_ATOMS: atom_id res chain seq x y z
N MET A 1 10.50 15.67 8.82
CA MET A 1 11.04 14.64 9.74
C MET A 1 10.54 14.96 11.13
N ALA A 2 9.84 14.05 11.79
CA ALA A 2 9.65 14.13 13.23
C ALA A 2 10.01 12.75 13.79
N VAL A 3 11.28 12.63 14.18
CA VAL A 3 11.75 11.59 15.10
C VAL A 3 11.35 12.08 16.49
N GLY A 4 10.68 11.27 17.29
CA GLY A 4 10.60 11.51 18.73
C GLY A 4 11.99 11.37 19.32
N LEU A 5 12.64 12.50 19.64
CA LEU A 5 14.06 12.55 20.00
C LEU A 5 14.38 12.02 21.40
N ASP A 6 13.36 11.67 22.17
CA ASP A 6 13.52 11.38 23.61
C ASP A 6 14.04 9.95 23.85
N ALA A 7 13.79 9.03 22.91
CA ALA A 7 14.19 7.62 23.01
C ALA A 7 15.04 7.13 21.83
N MET A 8 15.23 7.93 20.77
CA MET A 8 15.87 7.50 19.50
C MET A 8 15.27 6.21 18.89
N ILE A 9 14.00 5.92 19.18
CA ILE A 9 13.26 4.76 18.65
C ILE A 9 12.20 5.26 17.68
N ILE A 10 12.11 4.62 16.51
CA ILE A 10 11.00 4.80 15.57
C ILE A 10 10.07 3.61 15.82
N PRO A 11 8.90 3.79 16.45
CA PRO A 11 7.97 2.70 16.68
C PRO A 11 7.33 2.27 15.36
N ASN A 12 6.87 1.02 15.32
CA ASN A 12 6.01 0.56 14.25
C ASN A 12 4.72 1.38 14.26
N PHE A 13 4.25 1.80 13.08
CA PHE A 13 2.92 2.37 12.92
C PHE A 13 1.92 1.30 12.48
N ILE A 14 2.37 0.34 11.67
CA ILE A 14 1.58 -0.76 11.16
C ILE A 14 2.43 -2.02 11.18
N MET A 15 1.82 -3.14 11.60
CA MET A 15 2.51 -4.38 11.90
C MET A 15 1.62 -5.59 11.55
N PRO A 16 2.14 -6.54 10.76
CA PRO A 16 1.47 -7.82 10.50
C PRO A 16 1.04 -8.53 11.77
N GLY A 17 -0.22 -8.99 11.79
CA GLY A 17 -0.81 -9.68 12.95
C GLY A 17 -1.33 -8.75 14.04
N VAL A 18 -1.19 -7.43 13.89
CA VAL A 18 -1.76 -6.44 14.82
C VAL A 18 -2.86 -5.63 14.16
N ASN A 19 -2.52 -4.85 13.13
CA ASN A 19 -3.47 -3.98 12.43
C ASN A 19 -3.56 -4.25 10.92
N VAL A 20 -2.81 -5.24 10.42
CA VAL A 20 -2.92 -5.81 9.08
C VAL A 20 -2.80 -7.34 9.12
N PRO A 21 -3.39 -8.08 8.17
CA PRO A 21 -3.23 -9.53 8.08
C PRO A 21 -1.76 -9.94 7.94
N ILE A 22 -1.41 -11.08 8.53
CA ILE A 22 -0.13 -11.74 8.24
C ILE A 22 -0.25 -12.37 6.86
N GLU A 23 0.73 -12.10 6.01
CA GLU A 23 0.87 -12.78 4.72
C GLU A 23 1.28 -14.25 4.98
N ILE A 24 0.46 -15.20 4.53
CA ILE A 24 0.70 -16.64 4.74
C ILE A 24 0.78 -17.33 3.38
N GLY A 25 1.96 -17.77 2.97
CA GLY A 25 2.16 -18.52 1.72
C GLY A 25 3.55 -18.32 1.13
N THR A 26 3.80 -18.97 0.00
CA THR A 26 4.98 -18.70 -0.83
C THR A 26 4.61 -17.69 -1.92
N PHE A 27 5.47 -16.70 -2.11
CA PHE A 27 5.35 -15.70 -3.18
C PHE A 27 4.99 -16.33 -4.54
N GLY A 28 3.87 -15.89 -5.13
CA GLY A 28 3.41 -16.33 -6.46
C GLY A 28 2.50 -17.57 -6.49
N GLU A 29 2.06 -18.10 -5.34
CA GLU A 29 1.05 -19.16 -5.29
C GLU A 29 -0.38 -18.63 -5.56
N LYS A 30 -1.21 -19.47 -6.18
CA LYS A 30 -2.55 -19.14 -6.71
C LYS A 30 -3.55 -18.64 -5.66
N ASP A 31 -3.28 -18.84 -4.37
CA ASP A 31 -4.13 -18.46 -3.24
C ASP A 31 -3.35 -17.64 -2.20
N HIS A 32 -2.32 -16.90 -2.61
CA HIS A 32 -1.56 -16.04 -1.70
C HIS A 32 -2.50 -14.99 -1.08
N PRO A 33 -2.78 -15.04 0.23
CA PRO A 33 -3.63 -14.07 0.87
C PRO A 33 -2.90 -12.72 0.89
N SER A 34 -3.61 -11.67 0.47
CA SER A 34 -3.15 -10.29 0.56
C SER A 34 -2.57 -10.00 1.96
N GLY A 35 -1.39 -9.42 2.00
CA GLY A 35 -0.64 -9.22 3.24
C GLY A 35 0.39 -8.13 3.11
N TRP A 36 1.18 -7.94 4.17
CA TRP A 36 2.21 -6.92 4.24
C TRP A 36 3.58 -7.55 4.31
N ASP A 37 4.16 -7.81 3.14
CA ASP A 37 5.57 -8.17 2.94
C ASP A 37 6.17 -7.31 1.82
N SER A 38 7.36 -6.73 2.03
CA SER A 38 8.02 -5.85 1.04
C SER A 38 7.23 -4.56 0.71
N VAL A 39 6.90 -3.77 1.73
CA VAL A 39 6.38 -2.39 1.53
C VAL A 39 7.36 -1.55 0.71
N ALA A 40 6.90 -0.97 -0.40
CA ALA A 40 7.75 -0.23 -1.33
C ALA A 40 7.41 1.26 -1.42
N ASN A 41 6.14 1.60 -1.72
CA ASN A 41 5.75 2.99 -1.99
C ASN A 41 4.75 3.53 -0.97
N LEU A 42 4.92 4.81 -0.65
CA LEU A 42 4.07 5.54 0.29
C LEU A 42 3.50 6.80 -0.37
N ALA A 43 2.23 7.11 -0.10
CA ALA A 43 1.64 8.40 -0.42
C ALA A 43 0.56 8.79 0.58
N THR A 44 0.05 10.01 0.44
CA THR A 44 -1.08 10.50 1.22
C THR A 44 -2.27 10.73 0.29
N SER A 45 -3.43 10.20 0.67
CA SER A 45 -4.68 10.48 -0.03
C SER A 45 -5.13 11.93 0.20
N PRO A 46 -6.04 12.48 -0.63
CA PRO A 46 -6.55 13.84 -0.45
C PRO A 46 -7.25 14.06 0.89
N ASP A 47 -7.80 13.01 1.51
CA ASP A 47 -8.42 13.04 2.85
C ASP A 47 -7.43 12.69 3.99
N GLY A 48 -6.13 12.58 3.69
CA GLY A 48 -5.06 12.49 4.68
C GLY A 48 -4.77 11.08 5.21
N LYS A 49 -5.24 10.03 4.53
CA LYS A 49 -4.86 8.64 4.84
C LYS A 49 -3.50 8.32 4.22
N LEU A 50 -2.69 7.51 4.91
CA LEU A 50 -1.50 6.93 4.32
C LEU A 50 -1.92 5.80 3.37
N ILE A 51 -1.29 5.76 2.21
CA ILE A 51 -1.47 4.72 1.21
C ILE A 51 -0.13 4.03 1.03
N ILE A 52 -0.18 2.72 0.94
CA ILE A 52 0.97 1.84 0.85
C ILE A 52 0.80 0.94 -0.37
N ILE A 53 1.86 0.81 -1.15
CA ILE A 53 1.98 -0.24 -2.14
C ILE A 53 2.95 -1.29 -1.61
N VAL A 54 2.53 -2.53 -1.69
CA VAL A 54 3.31 -3.71 -1.36
C VAL A 54 3.89 -4.29 -2.64
N ASP A 55 5.20 -4.46 -2.67
CA ASP A 55 5.95 -5.01 -3.80
C ASP A 55 6.02 -6.54 -3.68
N HIS A 56 4.84 -7.16 -3.82
CA HIS A 56 4.72 -8.59 -3.99
C HIS A 56 3.84 -8.95 -5.18
N LYS A 57 3.71 -10.24 -5.50
CA LYS A 57 2.80 -10.71 -6.55
C LYS A 57 1.54 -11.30 -5.89
N LEU A 58 0.37 -10.66 -5.98
CA LEU A 58 -0.03 -9.56 -6.87
C LEU A 58 -0.03 -8.20 -6.14
N SER A 59 0.75 -7.22 -6.61
CA SER A 59 1.08 -5.99 -5.87
C SER A 59 -0.16 -5.29 -5.28
N ASP A 60 -0.23 -5.29 -3.95
CA ASP A 60 -1.38 -4.79 -3.20
C ASP A 60 -1.26 -3.29 -2.90
N ILE A 61 -2.40 -2.61 -2.93
CA ILE A 61 -2.55 -1.21 -2.52
C ILE A 61 -3.42 -1.17 -1.27
N TRP A 62 -2.88 -0.62 -0.19
CA TRP A 62 -3.51 -0.54 1.11
C TRP A 62 -3.71 0.90 1.54
N PHE A 63 -4.83 1.18 2.20
CA PHE A 63 -5.09 2.43 2.88
C PHE A 63 -5.04 2.21 4.38
N THR A 64 -4.47 3.16 5.11
CA THR A 64 -4.36 3.08 6.57
C THR A 64 -5.26 4.10 7.22
N GLY A 65 -5.79 3.73 8.37
CA GLY A 65 -6.47 4.62 9.29
C GLY A 65 -5.50 5.56 9.99
N LYS A 66 -6.07 6.42 10.84
CA LYS A 66 -5.32 7.21 11.82
C LYS A 66 -5.14 6.39 13.09
N ASP A 67 -4.22 6.84 13.92
CA ASP A 67 -4.13 6.47 15.33
C ASP A 67 -5.09 7.38 16.13
N HIS A 68 -6.29 6.89 16.47
CA HIS A 68 -7.25 7.66 17.26
C HIS A 68 -7.05 7.46 18.76
N ASN A 69 -6.47 6.35 19.20
CA ASN A 69 -6.28 6.02 20.61
C ASN A 69 -4.93 6.49 21.18
N GLN A 70 -4.06 7.03 20.31
CA GLN A 70 -2.73 7.57 20.58
C GLN A 70 -1.72 6.53 21.12
N ASP A 71 -1.86 5.26 20.73
CA ASP A 71 -0.95 4.18 21.13
C ASP A 71 0.29 4.05 20.20
N GLY A 72 0.34 4.86 19.15
CA GLY A 72 1.41 4.87 18.15
C GLY A 72 1.16 3.97 16.94
N LEU A 73 0.03 3.24 16.90
CA LEU A 73 -0.35 2.35 15.80
C LEU A 73 -1.55 2.92 15.03
N ALA A 74 -1.62 2.65 13.73
CA ALA A 74 -2.88 2.87 13.00
C ALA A 74 -3.96 1.92 13.54
N ASP A 75 -5.16 2.43 13.78
CA ASP A 75 -6.25 1.60 14.31
C ASP A 75 -6.76 0.55 13.30
N ALA A 76 -6.53 0.80 12.01
CA ALA A 76 -6.98 -0.08 10.95
C ALA A 76 -6.18 0.12 9.66
N ALA A 77 -6.23 -0.89 8.81
CA ALA A 77 -5.83 -0.81 7.41
C ALA A 77 -6.80 -1.62 6.55
N TRP A 78 -6.95 -1.22 5.29
CA TRP A 78 -7.89 -1.82 4.35
C TRP A 78 -7.22 -2.04 3.01
N LEU A 79 -7.36 -3.24 2.45
CA LEU A 79 -6.97 -3.51 1.08
C LEU A 79 -7.89 -2.70 0.16
N PHE A 80 -7.30 -1.80 -0.62
CA PHE A 80 -8.01 -1.05 -1.64
C PHE A 80 -8.13 -1.88 -2.92
N GLY A 81 -7.07 -2.61 -3.27
CA GLY A 81 -7.09 -3.56 -4.37
C GLY A 81 -5.70 -4.08 -4.70
N SER A 82 -5.66 -5.16 -5.47
CA SER A 82 -4.45 -5.79 -5.97
C SER A 82 -4.33 -5.55 -7.47
N LEU A 83 -3.11 -5.50 -8.00
CA LEU A 83 -2.91 -5.58 -9.44
C LEU A 83 -3.40 -6.94 -9.98
N THR A 84 -3.83 -6.97 -11.24
CA THR A 84 -4.29 -8.20 -11.89
C THR A 84 -3.23 -8.84 -12.79
N ASP A 85 -2.13 -8.13 -13.03
CA ASP A 85 -1.01 -8.61 -13.83
C ASP A 85 0.01 -9.30 -12.91
N PRO A 86 0.34 -10.58 -13.16
CA PRO A 86 1.21 -11.36 -12.28
C PRO A 86 2.69 -10.98 -12.33
N GLY A 87 3.11 -10.18 -13.30
CA GLY A 87 4.48 -9.63 -13.34
C GLY A 87 4.57 -8.25 -12.71
N ALA A 88 3.44 -7.54 -12.64
CA ALA A 88 3.41 -6.12 -12.38
C ALA A 88 3.60 -5.76 -10.91
N GLU A 89 4.28 -4.63 -10.71
CA GLU A 89 4.54 -4.03 -9.41
C GLU A 89 4.17 -2.55 -9.45
N GLY A 90 3.56 -2.05 -8.38
CA GLY A 90 3.29 -0.61 -8.26
C GLY A 90 4.54 0.14 -7.79
N THR A 91 5.04 1.07 -8.60
CA THR A 91 6.29 1.82 -8.37
C THR A 91 6.06 3.30 -7.99
N GLY A 92 4.80 3.69 -7.77
CA GLY A 92 4.46 5.03 -7.32
C GLY A 92 2.97 5.30 -7.41
N ILE A 93 2.50 6.27 -6.64
CA ILE A 93 1.08 6.60 -6.55
C ILE A 93 0.87 8.08 -6.27
N TYR A 94 -0.12 8.67 -6.94
CA TYR A 94 -0.46 10.08 -6.79
C TYR A 94 -1.92 10.35 -7.14
N PHE A 95 -2.44 11.47 -6.66
CA PHE A 95 -3.78 11.94 -6.98
C PHE A 95 -3.72 13.09 -7.97
N SER A 96 -4.74 13.14 -8.83
CA SER A 96 -4.96 14.30 -9.67
C SER A 96 -5.48 15.49 -8.85
N LYS A 97 -5.69 16.65 -9.50
CA LYS A 97 -6.43 17.76 -8.88
C LYS A 97 -7.87 17.41 -8.53
N ASP A 98 -8.48 16.48 -9.28
CA ASP A 98 -9.72 15.83 -8.86
C ASP A 98 -9.38 14.74 -7.83
N PRO A 99 -9.83 14.87 -6.56
CA PRO A 99 -9.51 13.93 -5.49
C PRO A 99 -10.16 12.55 -5.71
N LYS A 100 -11.06 12.40 -6.68
CA LYS A 100 -11.66 11.11 -7.05
C LYS A 100 -10.83 10.31 -8.04
N LYS A 101 -9.72 10.87 -8.55
CA LYS A 101 -8.85 10.23 -9.53
C LYS A 101 -7.45 10.00 -8.98
N MET A 102 -7.09 8.73 -8.90
CA MET A 102 -5.80 8.23 -8.45
C MET A 102 -5.05 7.61 -9.62
N PHE A 103 -3.74 7.74 -9.63
CA PHE A 103 -2.86 7.09 -10.59
C PHE A 103 -1.84 6.24 -9.85
N VAL A 104 -1.56 5.06 -10.39
CA VAL A 104 -0.53 4.14 -9.91
C VAL A 104 0.42 3.89 -11.07
N ASN A 105 1.72 4.15 -10.87
CA ASN A 105 2.73 3.81 -11.85
C ASN A 105 3.01 2.31 -11.77
N ILE A 106 2.92 1.63 -12.91
CA ILE A 106 3.12 0.18 -13.01
C ILE A 106 4.45 -0.12 -13.72
N GLN A 107 5.20 -1.09 -13.20
CA GLN A 107 6.43 -1.62 -13.80
C GLN A 107 6.37 -3.15 -13.89
N HIS A 108 7.23 -3.74 -14.72
CA HIS A 108 7.43 -5.19 -14.85
C HIS A 108 6.20 -5.99 -15.27
N SER A 109 5.22 -5.34 -15.90
CA SER A 109 4.05 -6.02 -16.45
C SER A 109 4.49 -7.12 -17.44
N VAL A 110 3.77 -8.24 -17.41
CA VAL A 110 3.96 -9.30 -18.43
C VAL A 110 3.37 -8.90 -19.79
N LYS A 111 2.59 -7.83 -19.84
CA LYS A 111 1.97 -7.31 -21.05
C LYS A 111 2.90 -6.30 -21.73
N PRO A 112 3.00 -6.30 -23.07
CA PRO A 112 3.90 -5.39 -23.81
C PRO A 112 3.69 -3.90 -23.53
N ASP A 113 2.48 -3.51 -23.12
CA ASP A 113 2.06 -2.12 -22.88
C ASP A 113 1.57 -1.87 -21.45
N GLY A 114 1.80 -2.81 -20.53
CA GLY A 114 1.32 -2.68 -19.16
C GLY A 114 2.16 -1.76 -18.28
N ASP A 115 3.42 -1.52 -18.64
CA ASP A 115 4.29 -0.56 -17.96
C ASP A 115 3.83 0.88 -18.27
N ALA A 116 2.96 1.42 -17.42
CA ALA A 116 2.35 2.72 -17.58
C ALA A 116 1.71 3.23 -16.28
N PRO A 117 1.36 4.53 -16.19
CA PRO A 117 0.43 5.01 -15.18
C PRO A 117 -0.99 4.48 -15.44
N TRP A 118 -1.53 3.71 -14.51
CA TRP A 118 -2.91 3.23 -14.54
C TRP A 118 -3.78 4.11 -13.63
N ALA A 119 -5.03 4.36 -14.04
CA ALA A 119 -5.93 5.24 -13.31
C ALA A 119 -7.07 4.47 -12.62
N ALA A 120 -7.34 4.80 -11.36
CA ALA A 120 -8.55 4.41 -10.65
C ALA A 120 -9.40 5.66 -10.40
N THR A 121 -10.69 5.58 -10.75
CA THR A 121 -11.64 6.70 -10.56
C THR A 121 -12.81 6.23 -9.72
N LYS A 122 -13.16 7.01 -8.69
CA LYS A 122 -14.36 6.81 -7.89
C LYS A 122 -15.54 7.54 -8.53
N HIS A 123 -16.58 6.81 -8.94
CA HIS A 123 -17.81 7.38 -9.50
C HIS A 123 -18.76 7.84 -8.39
#